data_AF-Q9YHF6-F1
#
_entry.id   AF-Q9YHF6-F1
#
_cell.length_a   1.000
_cell.length_b   1.000
_cell.length_c   1.000
_cell.angle_alpha   90.00
_cell.angle_beta   90.00
_cell.angle_gamma   90.00
#
_symmetry.space_group_name_H-M   'P 1'
#
loop_
_entity.id
_entity.type
_entity.pdbx_description
1 polymer ?
#
loop_
_entity_poly.entity_id
_entity_poly.type
_entity_poly.pdbx_seq_one_letter_code
_entity_poly.pdbx_strand_id
1 'polypeptide(L)'
;TITKETGESLTINCVLRDSNCVLGGTYWYRKKSGSTNEESISKGGRYVETVNSESKSFSLRINDLTVEDSGTYRCKSWYNTYVDCSHGTVWGGGTVVTVNPGIQNSQPTVSLLQSATKEQRANGFVQLV
;
A
#
# COMPACT_ATOMS: atom_id res chain seq x y z
N THR A 1 -12.96 6.30 -0.73
CA THR A 1 -12.16 5.28 -0.04
C THR A 1 -12.25 3.98 -0.81
N ILE A 2 -11.15 3.23 -0.90
CA ILE A 2 -11.08 1.94 -1.59
C ILE A 2 -10.56 0.89 -0.59
N THR A 3 -11.22 -0.26 -0.54
CA THR A 3 -10.81 -1.39 0.31
C THR A 3 -10.42 -2.57 -0.57
N LYS A 4 -9.30 -3.20 -0.23
CA LYS A 4 -8.70 -4.33 -0.95
C LYS A 4 -8.14 -5.35 0.02
N GLU A 5 -7.91 -6.55 -0.47
CA GLU A 5 -7.27 -7.63 0.27
C GLU A 5 -5.80 -7.78 -0.15
N THR A 6 -4.99 -8.37 0.73
CA THR A 6 -3.58 -8.67 0.45
C THR A 6 -3.46 -9.58 -0.79
N GLY A 7 -2.48 -9.31 -1.65
CA GLY A 7 -2.24 -10.02 -2.91
C GLY A 7 -3.09 -9.54 -4.09
N GLU A 8 -4.16 -8.78 -3.84
CA GLU A 8 -4.93 -8.15 -4.92
C GLU A 8 -4.14 -7.04 -5.62
N SER A 9 -4.70 -6.50 -6.69
CA SER A 9 -4.19 -5.29 -7.32
C SER A 9 -5.20 -4.15 -7.24
N LEU A 10 -4.68 -2.93 -7.19
CA LEU A 10 -5.45 -1.69 -7.19
C LEU A 10 -5.01 -0.82 -8.35
N THR A 11 -5.95 -0.12 -8.99
CA THR A 11 -5.65 0.97 -9.92
C THR A 11 -6.25 2.27 -9.38
N ILE A 12 -5.41 3.29 -9.20
CA ILE A 12 -5.82 4.64 -8.80
C ILE A 12 -5.78 5.52 -10.05
N ASN A 13 -6.90 6.17 -10.37
CA ASN A 13 -7.02 7.01 -11.56
C ASN A 13 -6.94 8.50 -11.20
N CYS A 14 -6.25 9.27 -12.04
CA CYS A 14 -6.22 10.72 -12.00
C CYS A 14 -6.53 11.31 -13.38
N VAL A 15 -7.34 12.35 -13.39
CA VAL A 15 -7.76 13.07 -14.60
C VAL A 15 -7.60 14.55 -14.35
N LEU A 16 -6.86 15.22 -15.24
CA LEU A 16 -6.78 16.68 -15.26
C LEU A 16 -8.01 17.23 -15.98
N ARG A 17 -9.02 17.62 -15.21
CA ARG A 17 -10.24 18.26 -15.74
C ARG A 17 -10.00 19.74 -16.03
N ASP A 18 -10.81 20.27 -16.96
CA ASP A 18 -11.02 21.70 -17.16
C ASP A 18 -9.74 22.52 -17.40
N SER A 19 -8.75 21.90 -18.06
CA SER A 19 -7.49 22.54 -18.44
C SER A 19 -7.25 22.39 -19.93
N ASN A 20 -6.97 23.49 -20.62
CA ASN A 20 -6.49 23.48 -22.02
C ASN A 20 -4.99 23.15 -22.11
N CYS A 21 -4.35 22.82 -20.98
CA CYS A 21 -2.92 22.53 -20.95
C CYS A 21 -2.60 21.11 -21.39
N VAL A 22 -1.38 20.98 -21.90
CA VAL A 22 -0.76 19.70 -22.19
C VAL A 22 -0.24 19.11 -20.88
N LEU A 23 -0.60 17.84 -20.63
CA LEU A 23 -0.05 17.05 -19.53
C LEU A 23 1.46 16.87 -19.73
N GLY A 24 2.26 17.54 -18.90
CA GLY A 24 3.73 17.55 -19.02
C GLY A 24 4.43 16.48 -18.19
N GLY A 25 3.91 16.20 -16.99
CA GLY A 25 4.50 15.19 -16.11
C GLY A 25 3.56 14.75 -15.00
N THR A 26 3.77 13.54 -14.51
CA THR A 26 2.93 12.88 -13.50
C THR A 26 3.77 12.40 -12.33
N TYR A 27 3.25 12.57 -11.13
CA TYR A 27 3.91 12.20 -9.89
C TYR A 27 2.90 11.57 -8.94
N TRP A 28 3.38 10.63 -8.12
CA TRP A 28 2.57 9.90 -7.17
C TRP A 28 3.15 10.03 -5.77
N TYR A 29 2.26 10.19 -4.80
CA TYR A 29 2.60 10.38 -3.41
C TYR A 29 1.70 9.52 -2.54
N ARG A 30 2.22 9.07 -1.40
CA ARG A 30 1.46 8.33 -0.39
C ARG A 30 1.82 8.81 1.00
N LYS A 31 0.80 9.06 1.79
CA LYS A 31 0.90 9.12 3.25
C LYS A 31 0.42 7.78 3.80
N LYS A 32 1.33 6.98 4.35
CA LYS A 32 1.02 5.68 4.96
C LYS A 32 0.00 5.85 6.10
N SER A 33 -0.81 4.82 6.35
CA SER A 33 -1.71 4.82 7.50
C SER A 33 -0.92 5.02 8.80
N GLY A 34 -1.39 5.92 9.68
CA GLY A 34 -0.70 6.29 10.92
C GLY A 34 0.52 7.22 10.75
N SER A 35 0.94 7.53 9.53
CA SER A 35 2.02 8.49 9.27
C SER A 35 1.50 9.93 9.13
N THR A 36 2.29 10.89 9.56
CA THR A 36 2.10 12.33 9.26
C THR A 36 2.79 12.74 7.96
N ASN A 37 3.79 11.97 7.52
CA ASN A 37 4.64 12.31 6.39
C ASN A 37 4.09 11.70 5.09
N GLU A 38 4.08 12.51 4.04
CA GLU A 38 3.78 12.10 2.67
C GLU A 38 5.09 11.82 1.92
N GLU A 39 5.16 10.67 1.25
CA GLU A 39 6.33 10.17 0.55
C GLU A 39 6.06 10.09 -0.96
N SER A 40 7.05 10.41 -1.79
CA SER A 40 6.96 10.19 -3.23
C SER A 40 7.05 8.70 -3.56
N ILE A 41 6.24 8.24 -4.50
CA ILE A 41 6.28 6.87 -5.02
C ILE A 41 7.11 6.86 -6.29
N SER A 42 8.19 6.06 -6.27
CA SER A 42 8.94 5.73 -7.48
C SER A 42 8.18 4.72 -8.32
N LYS A 43 8.05 5.01 -9.62
CA LYS A 43 7.44 4.11 -10.60
C LYS A 43 8.39 2.94 -10.88
N GLY A 44 7.85 1.77 -11.19
CA GLY A 44 8.60 0.55 -11.44
C GLY A 44 8.32 -0.56 -10.42
N GLY A 45 8.80 -1.77 -10.73
CA GLY A 45 8.50 -2.96 -9.93
C GLY A 45 7.00 -3.22 -9.88
N ARG A 46 6.41 -3.21 -8.67
CA ARG A 46 4.97 -3.44 -8.47
C ARG A 46 4.10 -2.23 -8.81
N TYR A 47 4.70 -1.05 -8.96
CA TYR A 47 4.02 0.22 -9.25
C TYR A 47 4.10 0.52 -10.76
N VAL A 48 2.99 0.29 -11.47
CA VAL A 48 2.91 0.46 -12.93
C VAL A 48 2.08 1.70 -13.25
N GLU A 49 2.68 2.69 -13.90
CA GLU A 49 1.96 3.87 -14.39
C GLU A 49 1.47 3.66 -15.82
N THR A 50 0.29 4.17 -16.12
CA THR A 50 -0.21 4.33 -17.49
C THR A 50 -0.65 5.76 -17.70
N VAL A 51 -0.18 6.40 -18.76
CA VAL A 51 -0.48 7.79 -19.10
C VAL A 51 -1.21 7.83 -20.43
N ASN A 52 -2.33 8.55 -20.46
CA ASN A 52 -3.04 8.94 -21.68
C ASN A 52 -3.04 10.48 -21.77
N SER A 53 -2.21 11.01 -22.65
CA SER A 53 -2.06 12.45 -22.87
C SER A 53 -3.29 13.07 -23.54
N GLU A 54 -3.98 12.35 -24.41
CA GLU A 54 -5.16 12.84 -25.14
C GLU A 54 -6.32 13.12 -24.18
N SER A 55 -6.62 12.16 -23.30
CA SER A 55 -7.65 12.33 -22.26
C SER A 55 -7.12 13.03 -21.00
N LYS A 56 -5.86 13.48 -21.01
CA LYS A 56 -5.16 14.13 -19.88
C LYS A 56 -5.35 13.35 -18.57
N SER A 57 -5.24 12.03 -18.68
CA SER A 57 -5.48 11.12 -17.58
C SER A 57 -4.32 10.15 -17.41
N PHE A 58 -4.09 9.74 -16.18
CA PHE A 58 -3.04 8.80 -15.86
C PHE A 58 -3.48 7.96 -14.66
N SER A 59 -2.91 6.78 -14.53
CA SER A 59 -3.27 5.86 -13.46
C SER A 59 -2.04 5.16 -12.89
N LEU A 60 -2.12 4.80 -11.62
CA LEU A 60 -1.13 3.98 -10.94
C LEU A 60 -1.78 2.66 -10.57
N ARG A 61 -1.28 1.58 -11.17
CA ARG A 61 -1.59 0.22 -10.73
C ARG A 61 -0.56 -0.25 -9.72
N ILE A 62 -1.01 -0.72 -8.57
CA ILE A 62 -0.20 -1.35 -7.54
C ILE A 62 -0.54 -2.84 -7.56
N ASN A 63 0.43 -3.67 -7.90
CA ASN A 63 0.30 -5.12 -7.89
C ASN A 63 0.63 -5.69 -6.52
N ASP A 64 0.02 -6.83 -6.19
CA ASP A 64 0.38 -7.63 -5.01
C ASP A 64 0.28 -6.82 -3.70
N LEU A 65 -0.86 -6.20 -3.43
CA LEU A 65 -1.01 -5.30 -2.29
C LEU A 65 -0.62 -5.96 -0.97
N THR A 66 0.04 -5.20 -0.09
CA THR A 66 0.27 -5.61 1.31
C THR A 66 -0.45 -4.66 2.27
N VAL A 67 -0.61 -5.07 3.52
CA VAL A 67 -1.21 -4.21 4.56
C VAL A 67 -0.49 -2.86 4.71
N GLU A 68 0.82 -2.82 4.44
CA GLU A 68 1.65 -1.61 4.47
C GLU A 68 1.34 -0.64 3.33
N ASP A 69 0.67 -1.10 2.28
CA ASP A 69 0.20 -0.26 1.19
C ASP A 69 -1.03 0.58 1.57
N SER A 70 -1.60 0.36 2.76
CA SER A 70 -2.68 1.19 3.31
C SER A 70 -2.22 2.63 3.55
N GLY A 71 -3.04 3.59 3.13
CA GLY A 71 -2.72 5.00 3.28
C GLY A 71 -3.57 5.90 2.38
N THR A 72 -3.22 7.19 2.34
CA THR A 72 -3.82 8.15 1.41
C THR A 72 -2.86 8.38 0.25
N TYR A 73 -3.31 8.07 -0.95
CA TYR A 73 -2.56 8.29 -2.19
C TYR A 73 -2.99 9.59 -2.84
N ARG A 74 -2.05 10.35 -3.37
CA ARG A 74 -2.32 11.56 -4.16
C ARG A 74 -1.49 11.53 -5.42
N CYS A 75 -2.09 11.98 -6.51
CA CYS A 75 -1.36 12.32 -7.71
C CYS A 75 -1.02 13.81 -7.72
N LYS A 76 0.05 14.15 -8.41
CA LYS A 76 0.39 15.52 -8.79
C LYS A 76 0.70 15.52 -10.28
N SER A 77 0.25 16.56 -10.96
CA SER A 77 0.50 16.77 -12.38
C SER A 77 1.26 18.06 -12.57
N TRP A 78 2.25 18.03 -13.45
CA TRP A 78 2.85 19.21 -14.06
C TRP A 78 2.27 19.39 -15.45
N TYR A 79 2.01 20.63 -15.85
CA TYR A 79 1.49 20.95 -17.17
C TYR A 79 2.30 22.07 -17.81
N ASN A 80 2.47 21.97 -19.13
CA ASN A 80 3.25 22.88 -19.94
C ASN A 80 2.40 24.00 -20.53
N THR A 81 3.09 25.09 -20.91
CA THR A 81 2.47 26.23 -21.57
C THR A 81 1.81 25.82 -22.88
N TYR A 82 0.55 26.22 -23.03
CA TYR A 82 -0.19 26.21 -24.29
C TYR A 82 -0.85 27.58 -24.46
N VAL A 83 -1.46 27.86 -25.62
CA VAL A 83 -1.94 29.21 -26.01
C VAL A 83 -2.75 29.91 -24.90
N ASP A 84 -3.54 29.15 -24.13
CA ASP A 84 -4.37 29.66 -23.03
C ASP A 84 -3.95 29.14 -21.64
N CYS A 85 -2.69 28.74 -21.44
CA CYS A 85 -2.25 28.38 -20.10
C CYS A 85 -0.76 28.54 -19.80
N SER A 86 -0.47 28.98 -18.57
CA SER A 86 0.87 29.12 -18.02
C SER A 86 1.35 27.82 -17.39
N HIS A 87 2.66 27.57 -17.34
CA HIS A 87 3.20 26.38 -16.66
C HIS A 87 2.79 26.33 -15.19
N GLY A 88 2.54 25.13 -14.66
CA GLY A 88 2.15 24.99 -13.26
C GLY A 88 2.03 23.55 -12.80
N THR A 89 1.69 23.38 -11.51
CA THR A 89 1.44 22.06 -10.93
C THR A 89 0.12 22.03 -10.20
N VAL A 90 -0.60 20.92 -10.32
CA VAL A 90 -1.87 20.69 -9.64
C VAL A 90 -1.82 19.37 -8.87
N TRP A 91 -2.46 19.37 -7.71
CA TRP A 91 -2.59 18.20 -6.85
C TRP A 91 -3.98 17.58 -6.98
N GLY A 92 -4.04 16.25 -7.01
CA GLY A 92 -5.28 15.51 -6.88
C GLY A 92 -5.85 15.59 -5.46
N GLY A 93 -7.16 15.39 -5.33
CA GLY A 93 -7.87 15.40 -4.03
C GLY A 93 -7.48 14.25 -3.09
N GLY A 94 -6.88 13.19 -3.64
CA GLY A 94 -6.40 12.04 -2.89
C GLY A 94 -7.41 10.91 -2.78
N THR A 95 -6.92 9.72 -2.45
CA THR A 95 -7.73 8.50 -2.31
C THR A 95 -7.22 7.71 -1.12
N VAL A 96 -8.10 7.50 -0.13
CA VAL A 96 -7.83 6.62 1.00
C VAL A 96 -7.96 5.17 0.55
N VAL A 97 -6.92 4.38 0.80
CA VAL A 97 -6.81 2.96 0.50
C VAL A 97 -6.60 2.20 1.80
N THR A 98 -7.38 1.15 2.00
CA THR A 98 -7.24 0.19 3.10
C THR A 98 -6.97 -1.18 2.50
N VAL A 99 -5.89 -1.82 2.91
CA VAL A 99 -5.55 -3.20 2.54
C VAL A 99 -5.67 -4.07 3.78
N ASN A 100 -6.61 -5.01 3.74
CA ASN A 100 -6.81 -5.97 4.81
C ASN A 100 -5.84 -7.15 4.66
N PRO A 101 -5.40 -7.77 5.77
CA PRO A 101 -4.69 -9.03 5.71
C PRO A 101 -5.61 -10.08 5.08
N GLY A 102 -5.14 -10.72 4.00
CA GLY A 102 -5.90 -11.83 3.43
C GLY A 102 -6.08 -12.92 4.49
N ILE A 103 -7.23 -13.59 4.49
CA ILE A 103 -7.44 -14.78 5.32
C ILE A 103 -6.44 -15.83 4.84
N GLN A 104 -5.26 -15.86 5.45
CA GLN A 104 -4.42 -17.02 5.34
C GLN A 104 -5.23 -18.13 6.01
N ASN A 105 -5.69 -19.11 5.22
CA ASN A 105 -5.98 -20.44 5.74
C ASN A 105 -4.66 -20.96 6.32
N SER A 106 -4.29 -20.48 7.50
CA SER A 106 -3.23 -21.05 8.30
C SER A 106 -3.68 -22.48 8.57
N GLN A 107 -2.89 -23.45 8.09
CA GLN A 107 -3.05 -24.83 8.53
C GLN A 107 -3.18 -24.82 10.06
N PRO A 108 -4.09 -25.62 10.63
CA PRO A 108 -4.27 -25.65 12.07
C PRO A 108 -2.94 -25.97 12.74
N THR A 109 -2.47 -25.07 13.60
CA THR A 109 -1.28 -25.30 14.41
C THR A 109 -1.63 -26.40 15.42
N VAL A 110 -1.15 -27.62 15.21
CA VAL A 110 -1.29 -28.71 16.18
C VAL A 110 -0.24 -28.51 17.28
N SER A 111 -0.67 -27.93 18.40
CA SER A 111 0.15 -27.85 19.61
C SER A 111 0.11 -29.19 20.35
N LEU A 112 1.19 -29.98 20.27
CA LEU A 112 1.31 -31.22 21.05
C LEU A 112 1.55 -30.84 22.53
N LEU A 113 0.52 -30.97 23.38
CA LEU A 113 0.67 -30.83 24.83
C LEU A 113 1.36 -32.10 25.38
N GLN A 114 2.67 -32.03 25.60
CA GLN A 114 3.36 -33.07 26.38
C GLN A 114 2.89 -32.99 27.83
N SER A 115 2.26 -34.07 28.31
CA SER A 115 1.81 -34.17 29.70
C SER A 115 3.02 -34.25 30.62
N ALA A 116 3.14 -33.32 31.57
CA ALA A 116 4.13 -33.41 32.63
C ALA A 116 3.79 -34.60 33.55
N THR A 117 4.59 -35.66 33.53
CA THR A 117 4.53 -36.72 34.54
C THR A 117 5.07 -36.19 35.87
N LYS A 118 4.14 -36.04 36.82
CA LYS A 118 4.29 -36.05 38.29
C LYS A 118 5.68 -35.70 38.84
N GLU A 119 5.77 -34.46 39.34
CA GLU A 119 6.32 -34.08 40.66
C GLU A 119 7.14 -35.17 41.38
N GLN A 120 8.46 -35.20 41.15
CA GLN A 120 9.39 -35.73 42.14
C GLN A 120 9.66 -34.63 43.15
N ARG A 121 8.85 -34.64 44.21
CA ARG A 121 9.05 -33.89 45.44
C ARG A 121 10.44 -34.22 46.00
N ALA A 122 11.23 -33.17 46.24
CA ALA A 122 12.50 -33.22 46.93
C ALA A 122 12.40 -33.94 48.29
N ASN A 123 13.43 -34.75 48.60
CA ASN A 123 14.23 -34.70 49.83
C ASN A 123 15.02 -36.02 49.98
N GLY A 124 16.34 -35.91 50.10
CA GLY A 124 17.27 -37.02 50.04
C GLY A 124 17.25 -37.96 51.26
N PHE A 125 17.74 -39.18 51.03
CA PHE A 125 18.47 -40.01 51.98
C PHE A 125 19.35 -40.98 51.18
N VAL A 126 20.62 -41.10 51.59
CA VAL A 126 21.60 -42.07 51.09
C VAL A 126 21.26 -43.44 51.68
N GLN A 127 21.32 -44.52 50.89
CA GLN A 127 21.74 -45.82 51.41
C GLN A 127 22.38 -46.69 50.32
N LEU A 128 23.67 -47.05 50.52
CA LEU A 128 24.32 -48.17 49.85
C LEU A 128 23.68 -49.48 50.34
N VAL A 129 23.29 -50.37 49.42
CA VAL A 129 23.83 -51.73 49.21
C VAL A 129 23.59 -52.10 47.76
#